data_AF-A0A097A1G9-F1
#
_entry.id   AF-A0A097A1G9-F1
#
_cell.length_a   1.000
_cell.length_b   1.000
_cell.length_c   1.000
_cell.angle_alpha   90.00
_cell.angle_beta   90.00
_cell.angle_gamma   90.00
#
_symmetry.space_group_name_H-M   'P 1'
#
loop_
_entity.id
_entity.type
_entity.pdbx_description
1 polymer ?
#
loop_
_entity_poly.entity_id
_entity_poly.type
_entity_poly.pdbx_seq_one_letter_code
_entity_poly.pdbx_strand_id
1 'polypeptide(L)'
;NKQLVISADRSPSDLDGVEDRIKSRLGWGLVADINETTFELRLGILQLKIEKMGVHVPNEVLEFLAKNIKSNIRELEGALNKVVAHSSLVGSSVTIESASGILSDLLRANHRMVTVGMIQKKVAEFFGIKLEDMYSARRLRAL
;
A
#
# COMPACT_ATOMS: atom_id res chain seq x y z
N ASN A 1 -11.02 20.90 30.93
CA ASN A 1 -10.70 20.68 29.50
C ASN A 1 -9.98 19.36 29.32
N LYS A 2 -10.63 18.39 28.67
CA LYS A 2 -9.96 17.17 28.23
C LYS A 2 -9.80 17.24 26.71
N GLN A 3 -8.58 17.03 26.24
CA GLN A 3 -8.29 16.93 24.81
C GLN A 3 -8.82 15.59 24.30
N LEU A 4 -9.47 15.61 23.13
CA LEU A 4 -9.98 14.41 22.45
C LEU A 4 -9.32 14.33 21.07
N VAL A 5 -8.73 13.18 20.74
CA VAL A 5 -8.13 12.89 19.43
C VAL A 5 -8.81 11.66 18.88
N ILE A 6 -9.29 11.74 17.64
CA ILE A 6 -10.00 10.67 16.94
C ILE A 6 -9.32 10.46 15.60
N SER A 7 -9.08 9.19 15.25
CA SER A 7 -8.64 8.78 13.93
C SER A 7 -9.74 7.98 13.24
N ALA A 8 -9.86 8.16 11.93
CA ALA A 8 -10.80 7.44 11.08
C ALA A 8 -10.15 7.15 9.72
N ASP A 9 -10.66 6.13 9.02
CA ASP A 9 -10.25 5.77 7.66
C ASP A 9 -10.88 6.66 6.58
N ARG A 10 -11.88 7.46 6.96
CA ARG A 10 -12.60 8.39 6.09
C ARG A 10 -12.82 9.73 6.77
N SER A 11 -13.17 10.72 5.96
CA SER A 11 -13.52 12.05 6.46
C SER A 11 -14.74 11.99 7.39
N PRO A 12 -14.89 12.94 8.34
CA PRO A 12 -16.05 12.97 9.24
C PRO A 12 -17.42 12.94 8.54
N SER A 13 -17.55 13.52 7.34
CA SER A 13 -18.79 13.51 6.57
C SER A 13 -19.14 12.12 6.03
N ASP A 14 -18.12 11.33 5.69
CA ASP A 14 -18.25 10.02 5.02
C ASP A 14 -18.32 8.84 5.99
N LEU A 15 -18.47 9.10 7.29
CA LEU A 15 -18.61 8.05 8.30
C LEU A 15 -20.01 7.41 8.24
N ASP A 16 -20.07 6.16 7.81
CA ASP A 16 -21.31 5.39 7.78
C ASP A 16 -21.77 5.01 9.20
N GLY A 17 -23.07 5.08 9.48
CA GLY A 17 -23.65 4.68 10.78
C GLY A 17 -23.41 5.66 11.94
N VAL A 18 -22.83 6.84 11.67
CA VAL A 18 -22.63 7.90 12.68
C VAL A 18 -23.71 8.97 12.53
N GLU A 19 -24.33 9.38 13.65
CA GLU A 19 -25.34 10.44 13.65
C GLU A 19 -24.80 11.77 13.14
N ASP A 20 -25.60 12.53 12.38
CA ASP A 20 -25.19 13.80 11.76
C ASP A 20 -24.66 14.83 12.76
N ARG A 21 -25.22 14.86 13.97
CA ARG A 21 -24.74 15.75 15.05
C ARG A 21 -23.31 15.43 15.48
N ILE A 22 -22.92 14.16 15.43
CA ILE A 22 -21.56 13.71 15.75
C ILE A 22 -20.63 14.06 14.58
N LYS A 23 -21.04 13.79 13.34
CA LYS A 23 -20.29 14.19 12.14
C LYS A 23 -19.98 15.69 12.14
N SER A 24 -20.98 16.52 12.43
CA SER A 24 -20.80 17.97 12.56
C SER A 24 -19.80 18.33 13.65
N ARG A 25 -19.85 17.69 14.82
CA ARG A 25 -18.89 17.98 15.91
C ARG A 25 -17.45 17.61 15.53
N LEU A 26 -17.27 16.49 14.83
CA LEU A 26 -15.97 16.07 14.34
C LEU A 26 -15.41 17.05 13.29
N GLY A 27 -16.26 17.54 12.38
CA GLY A 27 -15.87 18.47 11.33
C GLY A 27 -15.56 19.90 11.81
N TRP A 28 -16.06 20.31 12.98
CA TRP A 28 -15.79 21.65 13.55
C TRP A 28 -14.44 21.73 14.28
N GLY A 29 -13.78 20.60 14.51
CA GLY A 29 -12.44 20.55 15.10
C GLY A 29 -11.31 20.75 14.08
N LEU A 30 -10.07 20.54 14.51
CA LEU A 30 -8.94 20.41 13.58
C LEU A 30 -9.05 19.06 12.86
N VAL A 31 -9.33 19.10 11.56
CA VAL A 31 -9.31 17.94 10.68
C VAL A 31 -8.01 17.96 9.89
N ALA A 32 -7.25 16.87 9.98
CA ALA A 32 -5.99 16.71 9.27
C ALA A 32 -6.03 15.41 8.47
N ASP A 33 -5.81 15.53 7.16
CA ASP A 33 -5.82 14.39 6.25
C ASP A 33 -4.45 13.72 6.18
N ILE A 34 -4.44 12.40 6.03
CA ILE A 34 -3.25 11.61 5.77
C ILE A 34 -3.29 11.18 4.31
N ASN A 35 -2.41 11.75 3.51
CA ASN A 35 -2.31 11.48 2.08
C ASN A 35 -1.40 10.27 1.79
N GLU A 36 -1.43 9.83 0.53
CA GLU A 36 -0.48 8.85 0.04
C GLU A 36 0.97 9.29 0.28
N THR A 37 1.83 8.30 0.50
CA THR A 37 3.23 8.57 0.83
C THR A 37 4.01 8.92 -0.42
N THR A 38 4.87 9.93 -0.34
CA THR A 38 5.84 10.19 -1.42
C THR A 38 7.03 9.25 -1.29
N PHE A 39 7.86 9.18 -2.33
CA PHE A 39 9.10 8.41 -2.28
C PHE A 39 10.01 8.90 -1.15
N GLU A 40 10.15 10.23 -1.02
CA GLU A 40 10.98 10.90 -0.02
C GLU A 40 10.48 10.57 1.40
N LEU A 41 9.16 10.59 1.61
CA LEU A 41 8.58 10.23 2.90
C LEU A 41 8.84 8.75 3.23
N ARG A 42 8.67 7.83 2.26
CA ARG A 42 8.98 6.41 2.46
C ARG A 42 10.45 6.18 2.80
N LEU A 43 11.36 6.85 2.08
CA LEU A 43 12.79 6.77 2.34
C LEU A 43 13.13 7.31 3.74
N GLY A 44 12.58 8.46 4.12
CA GLY A 44 12.78 9.06 5.44
C GLY A 44 12.26 8.17 6.58
N ILE A 45 11.10 7.52 6.39
CA ILE A 45 10.56 6.53 7.36
C ILE A 45 11.54 5.36 7.54
N LEU A 46 12.07 4.81 6.44
CA LEU A 46 13.04 3.71 6.49
C LEU A 46 14.33 4.13 7.20
N GLN A 47 14.87 5.31 6.89
CA GLN A 47 16.07 5.87 7.54
C GLN A 47 15.87 6.03 9.05
N LEU A 48 14.76 6.66 9.47
CA LEU A 48 14.42 6.81 10.89
C LEU A 48 14.24 5.45 11.58
N LYS A 49 13.77 4.42 10.86
CA LYS A 49 13.62 3.08 11.43
C LYS A 49 14.95 2.38 11.65
N ILE A 50 15.87 2.41 10.68
CA ILE A 50 17.17 1.76 10.85
C ILE A 50 17.99 2.43 11.97
N GLU A 51 17.88 3.76 12.11
CA GLU A 51 18.48 4.51 13.22
C GLU A 51 17.92 4.05 14.57
N LYS A 52 16.59 3.95 14.70
CA LYS A 52 15.94 3.45 15.93
C LYS A 52 16.27 2.00 16.24
N MET A 53 16.48 1.18 15.22
CA MET A 53 16.85 -0.23 15.36
C MET A 53 18.34 -0.42 15.68
N GLY A 54 19.18 0.60 15.46
CA GLY A 54 20.63 0.51 15.64
C GLY A 54 21.31 -0.44 14.65
N VAL A 55 20.74 -0.62 13.46
CA VAL A 55 21.26 -1.53 12.42
C VAL A 55 21.78 -0.75 11.22
N HIS A 56 22.81 -1.28 10.58
CA HIS A 56 23.31 -0.73 9.33
C HIS A 56 22.63 -1.42 8.14
N VAL A 57 21.98 -0.63 7.29
CA VAL A 57 21.44 -1.06 6.00
C VAL A 57 21.93 -0.10 4.93
N PRO A 58 22.50 -0.58 3.81
CA PRO A 58 22.96 0.30 2.73
C PRO A 58 21.82 1.17 2.16
N ASN A 59 22.12 2.44 1.86
CA ASN A 59 21.13 3.39 1.32
C ASN A 59 20.47 2.89 0.03
N GLU A 60 21.22 2.23 -0.83
CA GLU A 60 20.71 1.65 -2.08
C GLU A 60 19.59 0.62 -1.83
N VAL A 61 19.66 -0.13 -0.72
CA VAL A 61 18.61 -1.08 -0.32
C VAL A 61 17.39 -0.32 0.20
N LEU A 62 17.58 0.74 0.99
CA LEU A 62 16.46 1.57 1.46
C LEU A 62 15.74 2.23 0.28
N GLU A 63 16.48 2.77 -0.68
CA GLU A 63 15.92 3.32 -1.91
C GLU A 63 15.19 2.26 -2.73
N PHE A 64 15.76 1.06 -2.84
CA PHE A 64 15.13 -0.07 -3.52
C PHE A 64 13.78 -0.40 -2.87
N LEU A 65 13.71 -0.51 -1.53
CA LEU A 65 12.46 -0.75 -0.82
C LEU A 65 11.45 0.38 -1.04
N ALA A 66 11.86 1.64 -0.89
CA ALA A 66 10.99 2.81 -1.06
C ALA A 66 10.48 2.99 -2.50
N LYS A 67 11.25 2.58 -3.52
CA LYS A 67 10.85 2.59 -4.93
C LYS A 67 9.83 1.50 -5.24
N ASN A 68 10.00 0.30 -4.69
CA ASN A 68 9.24 -0.88 -5.09
C ASN A 68 8.02 -1.18 -4.20
N ILE A 69 7.95 -0.65 -2.98
CA ILE A 69 6.84 -0.89 -2.04
C ILE A 69 6.04 0.40 -1.87
N LYS A 70 4.92 0.49 -2.57
CA LYS A 70 4.07 1.69 -2.65
C LYS A 70 2.69 1.52 -2.01
N SER A 71 2.33 0.28 -1.67
CA SER A 71 1.01 -0.11 -1.15
C SER A 71 0.63 0.63 0.14
N ASN A 72 1.42 0.51 1.20
CA ASN A 72 1.22 1.19 2.48
C ASN A 72 2.49 1.12 3.36
N ILE A 73 2.58 2.00 4.36
CA ILE A 73 3.74 2.09 5.27
C ILE A 73 3.96 0.81 6.07
N ARG A 74 2.89 0.08 6.44
CA ARG A 74 3.03 -1.17 7.22
C ARG A 74 3.75 -2.25 6.41
N GLU A 75 3.47 -2.38 5.12
CA GLU A 75 4.20 -3.28 4.23
C GLU A 75 5.66 -2.84 4.03
N LEU A 76 5.91 -1.54 3.89
CA LEU A 76 7.25 -0.98 3.77
C LEU A 76 8.12 -1.29 5.01
N GLU A 77 7.60 -1.01 6.20
CA GLU A 77 8.28 -1.32 7.47
C GLU A 77 8.42 -2.83 7.68
N GLY A 78 7.39 -3.61 7.33
CA GLY A 78 7.43 -5.07 7.40
C GLY A 78 8.51 -5.67 6.51
N ALA A 79 8.70 -5.12 5.31
CA ALA A 79 9.76 -5.55 4.39
C ALA A 79 11.16 -5.24 4.95
N LEU A 80 11.38 -4.04 5.48
CA LEU A 80 12.63 -3.68 6.16
C LEU A 80 12.93 -4.64 7.31
N ASN A 81 11.94 -4.87 8.20
CA ASN A 81 12.09 -5.78 9.33
C ASN A 81 12.45 -7.19 8.87
N LYS A 82 11.82 -7.70 7.81
CA LYS A 82 12.10 -9.03 7.28
C LYS A 82 13.53 -9.14 6.75
N VAL A 83 13.99 -8.14 5.99
CA VAL A 83 15.36 -8.10 5.44
C VAL A 83 16.40 -8.03 6.57
N VAL A 84 16.20 -7.16 7.56
CA VAL A 84 17.10 -7.03 8.70
C VAL A 84 17.12 -8.32 9.53
N ALA A 85 15.95 -8.88 9.86
CA ALA A 85 15.86 -10.12 10.63
C ALA A 85 16.57 -11.29 9.94
N HIS A 86 16.41 -11.42 8.62
CA HIS A 86 17.10 -12.45 7.84
C HIS A 86 18.63 -12.26 7.87
N SER A 87 19.10 -11.03 7.65
CA SER A 87 20.53 -10.70 7.72
C SER A 87 21.13 -11.01 9.10
N SER A 88 20.43 -10.65 10.17
CA SER A 88 20.85 -10.96 11.54
C SER A 88 20.88 -12.47 11.84
N LEU A 89 19.95 -13.25 11.29
CA LEU A 89 19.88 -14.71 11.49
C LEU A 89 20.95 -15.46 10.70
N VAL A 90 21.21 -15.05 9.46
CA VAL A 90 22.18 -15.70 8.56
C VAL A 90 23.61 -15.18 8.78
N GLY A 91 23.77 -14.03 9.44
CA GLY A 91 25.05 -13.36 9.61
C GLY A 91 25.62 -12.77 8.31
N SER A 92 24.77 -12.54 7.31
CA SER A 92 25.14 -11.97 6.02
C SER A 92 24.86 -10.47 5.98
N SER A 93 25.60 -9.72 5.16
CA SER A 93 25.27 -8.32 4.88
C SER A 93 23.93 -8.19 4.15
N VAL A 94 23.27 -7.04 4.34
CA VAL A 94 22.07 -6.68 3.59
C VAL A 94 22.47 -6.12 2.22
N THR A 95 22.07 -6.79 1.14
CA THR A 95 22.27 -6.33 -0.25
C THR A 95 20.95 -6.28 -1.02
N ILE A 96 20.93 -5.61 -2.18
CA ILE A 96 19.74 -5.56 -3.06
C ILE A 96 19.32 -6.97 -3.49
N GLU A 97 20.28 -7.84 -3.83
CA GLU A 97 20.01 -9.22 -4.25
C GLU A 97 19.34 -10.02 -3.13
N SER A 98 19.88 -9.92 -1.91
CA SER A 98 19.31 -10.59 -0.74
C SER A 98 17.89 -10.08 -0.47
N ALA A 99 17.67 -8.76 -0.49
CA ALA A 99 16.38 -8.14 -0.26
C ALA A 99 15.36 -8.55 -1.34
N SER A 100 15.77 -8.54 -2.61
CA SER A 100 14.95 -8.95 -3.74
C SER A 100 14.51 -10.41 -3.63
N GLY A 101 15.41 -11.32 -3.25
CA GLY A 101 15.10 -12.73 -3.00
C GLY A 101 14.09 -12.91 -1.86
N ILE A 102 14.39 -12.32 -0.69
CA ILE A 102 13.56 -12.40 0.52
C ILE A 102 12.15 -11.83 0.31
N LEU A 103 12.04 -10.79 -0.52
CA LEU A 103 10.80 -10.04 -0.73
C LEU A 103 10.12 -10.37 -2.06
N SER A 104 10.55 -11.41 -2.78
CA SER A 104 10.07 -11.74 -4.12
C SER A 104 8.53 -11.77 -4.25
N ASP A 105 7.83 -12.42 -3.31
CA ASP A 105 6.35 -12.46 -3.31
C ASP A 105 5.71 -11.09 -3.05
N LEU A 106 6.28 -10.31 -2.12
CA LEU A 106 5.80 -8.96 -1.81
C LEU A 106 6.01 -8.01 -2.98
N LEU A 107 7.18 -8.08 -3.63
CA LEU A 107 7.51 -7.28 -4.80
C LEU A 107 6.61 -7.64 -5.98
N ARG A 108 6.32 -8.93 -6.19
CA ARG A 108 5.35 -9.39 -7.21
C ARG A 108 3.95 -8.86 -6.95
N ALA A 109 3.50 -8.84 -5.70
CA ALA A 109 2.19 -8.28 -5.35
C ALA A 109 2.11 -6.77 -5.64
N ASN A 110 3.18 -6.02 -5.30
CA ASN A 110 3.26 -4.58 -5.57
C ASN A 110 3.45 -4.24 -7.07
N HIS A 111 3.97 -5.17 -7.87
CA HIS A 111 4.17 -5.03 -9.33
C HIS A 111 3.04 -5.60 -10.18
N ARG A 112 1.89 -5.98 -9.61
CA ARG A 112 0.74 -6.42 -10.41
C ARG A 112 0.24 -5.28 -11.29
N MET A 113 0.79 -5.17 -12.50
CA MET A 113 0.26 -4.31 -13.54
C MET A 113 -1.12 -4.79 -13.94
N VAL A 114 -2.11 -3.91 -13.78
CA VAL A 114 -3.45 -4.14 -14.33
C VAL A 114 -3.35 -4.04 -15.85
N THR A 115 -3.45 -5.18 -16.53
CA THR A 115 -3.44 -5.22 -18.00
C THR A 115 -4.85 -5.12 -18.56
N VAL A 116 -4.98 -4.66 -19.80
CA VAL A 116 -6.27 -4.63 -20.52
C VAL A 116 -6.95 -6.01 -20.51
N GLY A 117 -6.18 -7.08 -20.72
CA GLY A 117 -6.68 -8.45 -20.66
C GLY A 117 -7.22 -8.84 -19.28
N MET A 118 -6.58 -8.40 -18.18
CA MET A 118 -7.11 -8.63 -16.82
C MET A 118 -8.42 -7.89 -16.59
N ILE A 119 -8.53 -6.64 -17.04
CA ILE A 119 -9.76 -5.85 -16.95
C ILE A 119 -10.87 -6.55 -17.72
N GLN A 120 -10.64 -6.89 -18.99
CA GLN A 120 -11.63 -7.56 -19.84
C GLN A 120 -12.07 -8.89 -19.25
N LYS A 121 -11.14 -9.69 -18.72
CA LYS A 121 -11.48 -10.96 -18.06
C LYS A 121 -12.38 -10.73 -16.83
N LYS A 122 -12.08 -9.73 -16.01
CA LYS A 122 -12.86 -9.45 -14.81
C LYS A 122 -14.25 -8.89 -15.13
N VAL A 123 -14.35 -8.06 -16.17
CA VAL A 123 -15.64 -7.56 -16.70
C VAL A 123 -16.46 -8.72 -17.27
N ALA A 124 -15.84 -9.59 -18.07
CA ALA A 124 -16.50 -10.76 -18.64
C ALA A 124 -17.07 -11.69 -17.55
N GLU A 125 -16.29 -11.97 -16.51
CA GLU A 125 -16.70 -12.76 -15.35
C GLU A 125 -17.88 -12.10 -14.60
N PHE A 126 -17.83 -10.79 -14.37
CA PHE A 126 -18.89 -10.06 -13.67
C PHE A 126 -20.23 -10.10 -14.41
N PHE A 127 -20.21 -9.94 -15.74
CA PHE A 127 -21.41 -9.97 -16.58
C PHE A 127 -21.79 -11.37 -17.08
N GLY A 128 -21.01 -12.40 -16.73
CA GLY A 128 -21.24 -13.77 -17.19
C GLY A 128 -21.13 -13.96 -18.70
N ILE A 129 -20.40 -13.09 -19.39
CA ILE A 129 -20.18 -13.16 -20.85
C ILE A 129 -18.84 -13.83 -21.14
N LYS A 130 -18.69 -14.44 -22.34
CA LYS A 130 -17.38 -14.94 -22.75
C LYS A 130 -16.49 -13.78 -23.18
N LEU A 131 -15.18 -13.91 -22.99
CA LEU A 131 -14.21 -12.90 -23.41
C LEU A 131 -14.30 -12.62 -24.93
N GLU A 132 -14.55 -13.65 -25.73
CA GLU A 132 -14.73 -13.55 -27.19
C GLU A 132 -15.94 -12.69 -27.57
N ASP A 133 -17.02 -12.75 -26.78
CA ASP A 133 -18.23 -11.96 -27.01
C ASP A 133 -17.96 -10.46 -26.79
N MET A 134 -16.99 -10.08 -25.96
CA MET A 134 -16.58 -8.68 -25.78
C MET A 134 -15.95 -8.08 -27.04
N TYR A 135 -15.34 -8.89 -27.89
CA TYR A 135 -14.68 -8.45 -29.14
C TYR A 135 -15.59 -8.56 -30.36
N SER A 136 -16.74 -9.22 -30.21
CA SER A 136 -17.68 -9.44 -31.30
C SER A 136 -18.39 -8.15 -31.71
N ALA A 137 -18.63 -7.97 -33.02
CA ALA A 137 -19.48 -6.91 -33.52
C ALA A 137 -20.96 -7.08 -33.09
N ARG A 138 -21.33 -8.27 -32.59
CA ARG A 138 -22.68 -8.60 -32.15
C ARG A 138 -22.96 -8.02 -30.75
N ARG A 139 -23.68 -6.90 -30.71
CA ARG A 139 -24.19 -6.33 -29.45
C ARG A 139 -25.55 -6.94 -29.12
N LEU A 140 -25.59 -7.89 -28.21
CA LEU A 140 -26.84 -8.29 -27.57
C LEU A 140 -27.25 -7.15 -26.63
N ARG A 141 -28.34 -6.43 -26.95
CA ARG A 141 -28.97 -5.53 -25.99
C ARG A 141 -29.59 -6.41 -24.90
N ALA A 142 -29.11 -6.28 -23.67
CA ALA A 142 -29.85 -6.79 -22.52
C ALA A 142 -31.13 -5.95 -22.38
N LEU A 143 -32.27 -6.63 -22.13
CA LEU A 143 -33.54 -6.04 -21.74
C LEU A 143 -33.44 -5.43 -20.34
#